data_AF-A0A7V7DYU7-F1
#
_entry.id   AF-A0A7V7DYU7-F1
#
_cell.length_a   1.000
_cell.length_b   1.000
_cell.length_c   1.000
_cell.angle_alpha   90.00
_cell.angle_beta   90.00
_cell.angle_gamma   90.00
#
_symmetry.space_group_name_H-M   'P 1'
#
loop_
_entity.id
_entity.type
_entity.pdbx_description
1 polymer ?
#
loop_
_entity_poly.entity_id
_entity_poly.type
_entity_poly.pdbx_seq_one_letter_code
_entity_poly.pdbx_strand_id
1 'polypeptide(L)'
;MRYGFRLQKTGFTLLEIMVAISIIAIVFLSIFKMHAQTVSMTASSRFYTVAPILAENRLAEFLSQPSDELSNDSGDFGNGYAGYEWKIAVEDIESEDLGTDTGHLKRIDVIISVNNEENAYRLRTYRFILDL
;
A
#
# COMPACT_ATOMS: atom_id res chain seq x y z
N MET A 1 37.43 4.22 -69.72
CA MET A 1 36.67 3.28 -68.88
C MET A 1 36.57 3.88 -67.47
N ARG A 2 35.45 4.52 -67.12
CA ARG A 2 35.14 4.98 -65.75
C ARG A 2 33.65 4.76 -65.53
N TYR A 3 33.30 3.75 -64.74
CA TYR A 3 31.92 3.45 -64.36
C TYR A 3 31.46 4.50 -63.35
N GLY A 4 30.51 5.35 -63.75
CA GLY A 4 29.82 6.26 -62.84
C GLY A 4 28.71 5.49 -62.11
N PHE A 5 28.88 5.28 -60.80
CA PHE A 5 27.78 4.84 -59.94
C PHE A 5 26.73 5.97 -59.89
N ARG A 6 25.61 5.79 -60.60
CA ARG A 6 24.42 6.60 -60.42
C ARG A 6 23.85 6.27 -59.04
N LEU A 7 24.03 7.17 -58.08
CA LEU A 7 23.23 7.18 -56.85
C LEU A 7 21.79 7.51 -57.26
N GLN A 8 20.93 6.49 -57.34
CA GLN A 8 19.50 6.69 -57.50
C GLN A 8 19.00 7.52 -56.32
N LYS A 9 18.26 8.59 -56.59
CA LYS A 9 17.48 9.30 -55.58
C LYS A 9 16.33 8.38 -55.14
N THR A 10 16.56 7.61 -54.09
CA THR A 10 15.53 6.87 -53.38
C THR A 10 14.77 7.86 -52.49
N GLY A 11 13.58 8.28 -52.94
CA GLY A 11 12.63 8.97 -52.07
C GLY A 11 11.99 7.97 -51.11
N PHE A 12 11.71 8.40 -49.88
CA PHE A 12 10.94 7.60 -48.93
C PHE A 12 9.60 7.22 -49.55
N THR A 13 9.27 5.93 -49.52
CA THR A 13 7.97 5.49 -50.03
C THR A 13 6.88 5.82 -49.02
N LEU A 14 5.66 6.08 -49.50
CA LEU A 14 4.50 6.32 -48.64
C LEU A 14 4.26 5.12 -47.70
N LEU A 15 4.50 3.90 -48.23
CA LEU A 15 4.47 2.65 -47.47
C LEU A 15 5.41 2.68 -46.25
N GLU A 16 6.63 3.20 -46.42
CA GLU A 16 7.64 3.23 -45.37
C GLU A 16 7.25 4.16 -44.21
N ILE A 17 6.65 5.31 -44.53
CA ILE A 17 6.08 6.21 -43.53
C ILE A 17 4.90 5.55 -42.81
N MET A 18 4.02 4.84 -43.53
CA MET A 18 2.90 4.14 -42.90
C MET A 18 3.38 3.05 -41.94
N VAL A 19 4.37 2.26 -42.35
CA VAL A 19 4.98 1.22 -41.50
C VAL A 19 5.65 1.86 -40.28
N ALA A 20 6.40 2.94 -40.45
CA ALA A 20 7.03 3.66 -39.34
C ALA A 20 5.99 4.17 -38.32
N ILE A 21 4.91 4.79 -38.78
CA ILE A 21 3.82 5.27 -37.92
C ILE A 21 3.13 4.10 -37.20
N SER A 22 2.90 2.97 -37.88
CA SER A 22 2.32 1.78 -37.25
C SER A 22 3.19 1.25 -36.11
N ILE A 23 4.52 1.17 -36.31
CA ILE A 23 5.45 0.73 -35.27
C ILE A 23 5.45 1.72 -34.10
N ILE A 24 5.51 3.03 -34.37
CA ILE A 24 5.48 4.07 -33.33
C ILE A 24 4.19 3.98 -32.51
N ALA A 25 3.03 3.80 -33.15
CA ALA A 25 1.75 3.70 -32.46
C ALA A 25 1.71 2.52 -31.47
N ILE A 26 2.22 1.36 -31.87
CA ILE A 26 2.30 0.17 -30.99
C ILE A 26 3.22 0.44 -29.81
N VAL A 27 4.40 1.02 -30.05
CA VAL A 27 5.36 1.34 -28.98
C VAL A 27 4.76 2.37 -28.01
N PHE A 28 4.06 3.39 -28.53
CA PHE A 28 3.46 4.44 -27.71
C PHE A 28 2.35 3.89 -26.80
N LEU A 29 1.53 2.97 -27.29
CA LEU A 29 0.53 2.26 -26.48
C LEU A 29 1.17 1.50 -25.31
N SER A 30 2.28 0.80 -25.55
CA SER A 30 3.02 0.09 -24.51
C SER A 30 3.59 1.05 -23.45
N ILE A 31 4.20 2.16 -23.88
CA ILE A 31 4.73 3.19 -22.96
C ILE A 31 3.61 3.80 -22.13
N PHE A 32 2.49 4.15 -22.77
CA PHE A 32 1.33 4.74 -22.08
C PHE A 32 0.77 3.79 -21.02
N LYS A 33 0.63 2.49 -21.35
CA LYS A 33 0.20 1.47 -20.39
C LYS A 33 1.17 1.34 -19.21
N MET A 34 2.48 1.30 -19.47
CA MET A 34 3.50 1.24 -18.43
C MET A 34 3.42 2.45 -17.51
N HIS A 35 3.27 3.65 -18.08
CA HIS A 35 3.13 4.88 -17.29
C HIS A 35 1.88 4.87 -16.41
N ALA A 36 0.73 4.45 -16.96
CA ALA A 36 -0.50 4.30 -16.20
C ALA A 36 -0.36 3.29 -15.04
N GLN A 37 0.35 2.18 -15.27
CA GLN A 37 0.65 1.21 -14.22
C GLN A 37 1.55 1.80 -13.12
N THR A 38 2.58 2.57 -13.47
CA THR A 38 3.45 3.24 -12.48
C THR A 38 2.68 4.22 -11.61
N VAL A 39 1.76 4.99 -12.20
CA VAL A 39 0.91 5.94 -11.46
C VAL A 39 0.02 5.22 -10.46
N SER A 40 -0.63 4.13 -10.88
CA SER A 40 -1.45 3.30 -9.98
C SER A 40 -0.63 2.71 -8.83
N MET A 41 0.57 2.17 -9.14
CA MET A 41 1.44 1.56 -8.14
C MET A 41 1.99 2.56 -7.11
N THR A 42 2.10 3.84 -7.49
CA THR A 42 2.56 4.91 -6.58
C THR A 42 1.55 5.17 -5.46
N ALA A 43 0.25 5.03 -5.71
CA ALA A 43 -0.79 5.23 -4.70
C ALA A 43 -0.70 4.14 -3.61
N SER A 44 -0.59 2.87 -4.02
CA SER A 44 -0.42 1.75 -3.09
C SER A 44 0.90 1.83 -2.33
N SER A 45 1.99 2.23 -2.98
CA SER A 45 3.31 2.36 -2.31
C SER A 45 3.31 3.40 -1.19
N ARG A 46 2.56 4.50 -1.34
CA ARG A 46 2.38 5.49 -0.27
C ARG A 46 1.64 4.90 0.93
N PHE A 47 0.59 4.13 0.70
CA PHE A 47 -0.15 3.47 1.78
C PHE A 47 0.75 2.56 2.63
N TYR A 48 1.57 1.71 2.00
CA TYR A 48 2.49 0.82 2.72
C TYR A 48 3.59 1.54 3.49
N THR A 49 3.85 2.82 3.20
CA THR A 49 4.83 3.63 3.95
C THR A 49 4.17 4.35 5.13
N VAL A 50 2.95 4.87 4.94
CA VAL A 50 2.25 5.69 5.94
C VAL A 50 1.47 4.84 6.94
N ALA A 51 0.82 3.77 6.49
CA ALA A 51 -0.02 2.94 7.34
C ALA A 51 0.72 2.30 8.53
N PRO A 52 1.98 1.80 8.40
CA PRO A 52 2.73 1.30 9.55
C PRO A 52 3.02 2.39 10.59
N ILE A 53 3.39 3.60 10.14
CA ILE A 53 3.68 4.73 11.04
C ILE A 53 2.40 5.13 11.80
N LEU A 54 1.26 5.19 11.11
CA LEU A 54 -0.02 5.47 11.74
C LEU A 54 -0.44 4.37 12.73
N ALA A 55 -0.23 3.10 12.38
CA ALA A 55 -0.50 1.97 13.25
C ALA A 55 0.35 2.01 14.52
N GLU A 56 1.65 2.29 14.41
CA GLU A 56 2.56 2.40 15.54
C GLU A 56 2.23 3.59 16.44
N ASN A 57 1.94 4.76 15.87
CA ASN A 57 1.52 5.93 16.63
C ASN A 57 0.23 5.66 17.40
N ARG A 58 -0.78 5.07 16.72
CA ARG A 58 -2.05 4.75 17.37
C ARG A 58 -1.89 3.68 18.45
N LEU A 59 -1.04 2.68 18.21
CA LEU A 59 -0.71 1.68 19.21
C LEU A 59 -0.02 2.30 20.44
N ALA A 60 0.91 3.24 20.23
CA ALA A 60 1.61 3.91 21.32
C ALA A 60 0.66 4.79 22.16
N GLU A 61 -0.24 5.53 21.52
CA GLU A 61 -1.29 6.29 22.20
C GLU A 61 -2.21 5.36 23.01
N PHE A 62 -2.67 4.27 22.39
CA PHE A 62 -3.54 3.29 23.04
C PHE A 62 -2.87 2.66 24.26
N LEU A 63 -1.61 2.25 24.13
CA LEU A 63 -0.85 1.66 25.25
C LEU A 63 -0.45 2.67 26.34
N SER A 64 -0.60 3.98 26.09
CA SER A 64 -0.35 5.01 27.11
C SER A 64 -1.56 5.26 28.01
N GLN A 65 -2.73 4.72 27.66
CA GLN A 65 -3.94 4.80 28.47
C GLN A 65 -3.87 3.82 29.65
N PRO A 66 -4.62 4.07 30.74
CA PRO A 66 -4.77 3.12 31.83
C PRO A 66 -5.25 1.76 31.32
N SER A 67 -4.79 0.67 31.95
CA SER A 67 -5.15 -0.70 31.57
C SER A 67 -6.66 -0.95 31.52
N ASP A 68 -7.41 -0.26 32.38
CA ASP A 68 -8.86 -0.36 32.48
C ASP A 68 -9.61 0.27 31.29
N GLU A 69 -8.95 1.14 30.51
CA GLU A 69 -9.51 1.80 29.34
C GLU A 69 -9.18 1.08 28.02
N LEU A 70 -8.34 0.03 28.06
CA LEU A 70 -7.93 -0.74 26.89
C LEU A 70 -9.07 -1.62 26.38
N SER A 71 -9.90 -1.06 25.51
CA SER A 71 -11.04 -1.73 24.89
C SER A 71 -11.02 -1.59 23.36
N ASN A 72 -11.97 -2.23 22.68
CA ASN A 72 -12.13 -2.09 21.24
C ASN A 72 -12.47 -0.64 20.90
N ASP A 73 -11.77 -0.08 19.92
CA ASP A 73 -11.93 1.32 19.53
C ASP A 73 -11.85 1.47 18.01
N SER A 74 -12.47 2.50 17.46
CA SER A 74 -12.43 2.79 16.03
C SER A 74 -12.67 4.26 15.75
N GLY A 75 -12.06 4.78 14.70
CA GLY A 75 -12.27 6.16 14.28
C GLY A 75 -11.52 6.53 13.02
N ASP A 76 -11.44 7.83 12.77
CA ASP A 76 -10.69 8.40 11.65
C ASP A 76 -9.50 9.24 12.14
N PHE A 77 -8.63 9.61 11.22
CA PHE A 77 -7.49 10.50 11.47
C PHE A 77 -7.79 11.97 11.11
N GLY A 78 -9.06 12.32 10.89
CA GLY A 78 -9.50 13.66 10.52
C GLY A 78 -8.85 14.23 9.25
N ASN A 79 -8.74 15.56 9.20
CA ASN A 79 -8.21 16.29 8.03
C ASN A 79 -6.70 16.03 7.77
N GLY A 80 -5.95 15.56 8.77
CA GLY A 80 -4.52 15.30 8.65
C GLY A 80 -4.22 14.10 7.74
N TYR A 81 -5.09 13.09 7.76
CA TYR A 81 -5.00 11.90 6.92
C TYR A 81 -6.39 11.53 6.40
N ALA A 82 -6.96 12.41 5.57
CA ALA A 82 -8.28 12.23 5.00
C ALA A 82 -8.40 10.87 4.27
N GLY A 83 -9.45 10.11 4.59
CA GLY A 83 -9.72 8.80 4.02
C GLY A 83 -9.00 7.62 4.69
N TYR A 84 -8.13 7.88 5.67
CA TYR A 84 -7.60 6.84 6.54
C TYR A 84 -8.50 6.63 7.76
N GLU A 85 -8.78 5.37 8.04
CA GLU A 85 -9.56 4.92 9.19
C GLU A 85 -8.72 3.94 9.99
N TRP A 86 -8.99 3.86 11.29
CA TRP A 86 -8.32 2.94 12.19
C TRP A 86 -9.32 2.18 13.05
N LYS A 87 -8.94 0.94 13.39
CA LYS A 87 -9.69 0.06 14.27
C LYS A 87 -8.73 -0.70 15.16
N ILE A 88 -9.02 -0.72 16.46
CA ILE A 88 -8.29 -1.46 17.47
C ILE A 88 -9.21 -2.56 17.99
N ALA A 89 -8.73 -3.80 17.94
CA ALA A 89 -9.40 -4.94 18.54
C ALA A 89 -8.51 -5.53 19.63
N VAL A 90 -9.02 -5.57 20.86
CA VAL A 90 -8.40 -6.19 22.03
C VAL A 90 -9.14 -7.49 22.31
N GLU A 91 -8.40 -8.59 22.38
CA GLU A 91 -8.92 -9.91 22.71
C GLU A 91 -8.11 -10.53 23.84
N ASP A 92 -8.79 -11.07 24.83
CA ASP A 92 -8.18 -11.87 25.88
C ASP A 92 -7.81 -13.26 25.32
N ILE A 93 -6.58 -13.70 25.61
CA ILE A 93 -6.11 -15.02 25.19
C ILE A 93 -6.03 -15.95 26.38
N GLU A 94 -6.94 -16.91 26.39
CA GLU A 94 -6.82 -18.11 27.20
C GLU A 94 -5.89 -19.09 26.47
N SER A 95 -4.65 -19.21 26.91
CA SER A 95 -3.73 -20.23 26.42
C SER A 95 -3.73 -21.47 27.32
N GLU A 96 -4.01 -22.64 26.75
CA GLU A 96 -4.04 -23.93 27.44
C GLU A 96 -2.64 -24.40 27.92
N ASP A 97 -1.56 -23.90 27.28
CA ASP A 97 -0.16 -24.29 27.54
C ASP A 97 0.58 -23.47 28.63
N LEU A 98 0.06 -22.32 29.07
CA LEU A 98 0.78 -21.40 29.98
C LEU A 98 0.35 -21.47 31.46
N GLY A 99 -0.47 -22.45 31.85
CA GLY A 99 -0.93 -22.59 33.23
C GLY A 99 -1.93 -21.50 33.66
N THR A 100 -2.53 -21.69 34.83
CA THR A 100 -3.72 -20.99 35.40
C THR A 100 -3.56 -19.50 35.73
N ASP A 101 -2.77 -18.75 34.96
CA ASP A 101 -2.49 -17.31 35.18
C ASP A 101 -2.72 -16.48 33.88
N THR A 102 -3.67 -16.95 33.06
CA THR A 102 -3.99 -16.46 31.71
C THR A 102 -4.87 -15.20 31.66
N GLY A 103 -5.39 -14.73 32.79
CA GLY A 103 -6.25 -13.53 32.83
C GLY A 103 -5.57 -12.23 32.40
N HIS A 104 -4.26 -12.26 32.19
CA HIS A 104 -3.42 -11.09 31.99
C HIS A 104 -2.86 -10.95 30.57
N LEU A 105 -3.02 -11.95 29.68
CA LEU A 105 -2.50 -11.86 28.30
C LEU A 105 -3.57 -11.32 27.35
N LYS A 106 -3.37 -10.09 26.85
CA LYS A 106 -4.21 -9.48 25.83
C LYS A 106 -3.50 -9.44 24.47
N ARG A 107 -4.22 -9.80 23.41
CA ARG A 107 -3.84 -9.56 22.02
C ARG A 107 -4.47 -8.26 21.55
N ILE A 108 -3.66 -7.39 20.95
CA ILE A 108 -4.10 -6.11 20.41
C ILE A 108 -3.83 -6.12 18.91
N ASP A 109 -4.88 -5.99 18.11
CA ASP A 109 -4.87 -5.89 16.66
C ASP A 109 -5.20 -4.44 16.27
N VAL A 110 -4.25 -3.73 15.65
CA VAL A 110 -4.45 -2.39 15.09
C VAL A 110 -4.55 -2.51 13.57
N ILE A 111 -5.67 -2.06 13.02
CA ILE A 111 -5.99 -2.14 11.59
C ILE A 111 -6.11 -0.72 11.06
N ILE A 112 -5.34 -0.40 10.03
CA ILE A 112 -5.41 0.87 9.30
C ILE A 112 -5.96 0.57 7.90
N SER A 113 -7.05 1.23 7.51
CA SER A 113 -7.66 1.10 6.18
C SER A 113 -7.68 2.45 5.48
N VAL A 114 -7.68 2.44 4.14
CA VAL A 114 -7.89 3.63 3.32
C VAL A 114 -8.96 3.35 2.26
N ASN A 115 -9.81 4.34 1.97
CA ASN A 115 -10.86 4.26 0.95
C ASN A 115 -11.77 3.03 1.09
N ASN A 116 -12.44 2.87 2.24
CA ASN A 116 -13.44 1.83 2.46
C ASN A 116 -12.89 0.40 2.27
N GLU A 117 -11.75 0.11 2.92
CA GLU A 117 -11.07 -1.19 2.96
C GLU A 117 -10.38 -1.66 1.66
N GLU A 118 -10.23 -0.81 0.63
CA GLU A 118 -9.52 -1.19 -0.60
C GLU A 118 -8.05 -1.60 -0.32
N ASN A 119 -7.42 -0.94 0.65
CA ASN A 119 -6.14 -1.38 1.22
C ASN A 119 -6.21 -1.34 2.75
N ALA A 120 -5.78 -2.43 3.39
CA ALA A 120 -5.72 -2.54 4.84
C ALA A 120 -4.34 -3.03 5.29
N TYR A 121 -3.82 -2.42 6.36
CA TYR A 121 -2.60 -2.82 7.05
C TYR A 121 -2.97 -3.26 8.47
N ARG A 122 -2.45 -4.40 8.91
CA ARG A 122 -2.71 -4.94 10.25
C ARG A 122 -1.40 -5.08 11.03
N LEU A 123 -1.35 -4.48 12.20
CA LEU A 123 -0.31 -4.64 13.21
C LEU A 123 -0.89 -5.45 14.38
N ARG A 124 -0.21 -6.52 14.78
CA ARG A 124 -0.63 -7.37 15.91
C ARG A 124 0.45 -7.39 16.98
N THR A 125 0.05 -7.13 18.22
CA THR A 125 0.93 -7.23 19.39
C THR A 125 0.28 -8.02 20.52
N TYR A 126 1.10 -8.55 21.41
CA TYR A 126 0.68 -9.31 22.58
C TYR A 126 1.28 -8.64 23.82
N ARG A 127 0.44 -8.39 24.82
CA ARG A 127 0.82 -7.68 26.04
C ARG A 127 0.31 -8.43 27.25
N PHE A 128 1.19 -8.58 28.23
CA PHE A 128 0.83 -9.02 29.57
C PHE A 128 0.47 -7.78 30.40
N ILE A 129 -0.72 -7.76 30.96
CA ILE A 129 -1.27 -6.69 31.80
C ILE A 129 -1.49 -7.28 33.18
N LEU A 130 -0.61 -6.93 34.11
CA LEU A 130 -0.74 -7.26 35.53
C LEU A 130 -1.72 -6.26 36.15
N ASP A 131 -2.85 -6.73 36.65
CA ASP A 131 -3.68 -5.93 37.55
C ASP A 131 -2.96 -5.89 38.91
N LEU A 132 -2.48 -4.72 39.32
CA LEU A 132 -1.83 -4.48 40.63
C LEU A 132 -2.85 -3.99 41.67
#